data_AF-A0A239VKU1-F1
#
_entry.id   AF-A0A239VKU1-F1
#
_cell.length_a   1.000
_cell.length_b   1.000
_cell.length_c   1.000
_cell.angle_alpha   90.00
_cell.angle_beta   90.00
_cell.angle_gamma   90.00
#
_symmetry.space_group_name_H-M   'P 1'
#
loop_
_entity.id
_entity.type
_entity.pdbx_description
1 polymer ?
#
loop_
_entity_poly.entity_id
_entity_poly.type
_entity_poly.pdbx_seq_one_letter_code
_entity_poly.pdbx_strand_id
1 'polypeptide(L)' 'MNYGTVGPPVVFVQAVGELESVRFRRHVEIEPLPAPKRIAPYAVAYAVHVWPARGRDATATGRFVLLHDPVGHEECGGW' A
#
# COMPACT_ATOMS: atom_id res chain seq x y z
N MET A 1 -20.21 -10.29 -25.20
CA MET A 1 -18.73 -10.26 -25.14
C MET A 1 -18.32 -10.20 -23.68
N ASN A 2 -17.53 -11.15 -23.19
CA ASN A 2 -16.92 -11.08 -21.86
C ASN A 2 -15.72 -10.14 -21.94
N TYR A 3 -15.78 -8.98 -21.28
CA TYR A 3 -14.60 -8.16 -21.07
C TYR A 3 -13.71 -8.92 -20.07
N GLY A 4 -12.74 -9.66 -20.60
CA GLY A 4 -11.69 -10.26 -19.78
C GLY A 4 -11.09 -9.17 -18.91
N THR A 5 -10.99 -9.44 -17.60
CA THR A 5 -10.49 -8.51 -16.61
C THR A 5 -9.15 -7.96 -17.09
N VAL A 6 -9.12 -6.70 -17.52
CA VAL A 6 -7.85 -6.02 -17.82
C VAL A 6 -7.08 -6.05 -16.49
N GLY A 7 -5.93 -6.73 -16.51
CA GLY A 7 -5.05 -6.82 -15.35
C GLY A 7 -4.67 -5.43 -14.82
N PRO A 8 -4.12 -5.34 -13.61
CA PRO A 8 -3.69 -4.07 -13.06
C PRO A 8 -2.76 -3.31 -14.03
N PRO A 9 -2.90 -1.97 -14.15
CA PRO A 9 -2.01 -1.16 -14.98
C PRO A 9 -0.55 -1.41 -14.64
N VAL A 10 0.30 -1.42 -15.66
CA VAL A 10 1.74 -1.70 -15.50
C VAL A 10 2.39 -0.76 -14.49
N VAL A 11 2.02 0.52 -14.50
CA VAL A 11 2.54 1.52 -13.56
C VAL A 11 2.20 1.20 -12.10
N PHE A 12 1.01 0.64 -11.85
CA PHE A 12 0.61 0.22 -10.50
C PHE A 12 1.42 -1.01 -10.06
N VAL A 13 1.57 -2.00 -10.94
CA VAL A 13 2.37 -3.20 -10.65
C VAL A 13 3.83 -2.84 -10.38
N GLN A 14 4.40 -1.92 -11.17
CA GLN A 14 5.77 -1.43 -10.96
C GLN A 14 5.91 -0.71 -9.62
N ALA A 15 5.00 0.20 -9.28
CA ALA A 15 5.04 0.91 -8.01
C ALA A 15 4.95 -0.04 -6.80
N VAL A 16 4.10 -1.07 -6.87
CA VAL A 16 4.01 -2.10 -5.83
C VAL A 16 5.33 -2.89 -5.75
N GLY A 17 5.89 -3.30 -6.89
CA GLY A 17 7.17 -4.01 -6.92
C GLY A 17 8.34 -3.19 -6.36
N GLU A 18 8.38 -1.88 -6.64
CA GLU A 18 9.37 -0.98 -6.06
C GLU A 18 9.21 -0.87 -4.54
N LEU A 19 7.99 -0.73 -4.04
CA LEU A 19 7.69 -0.68 -2.60
C LEU A 19 8.14 -1.95 -1.88
N GLU A 20 7.87 -3.11 -2.46
CA GLU A 20 8.27 -4.42 -1.91
C GLU A 20 9.78 -4.68 -1.99
N SER A 21 10.49 -3.98 -2.89
CA SER A 21 11.94 -4.06 -3.00
C SER A 21 12.67 -3.30 -1.87
N VAL A 22 11.99 -2.34 -1.22
CA VAL A 22 12.58 -1.50 -0.17
C VAL A 22 13.06 -2.35 1.01
N ARG A 23 14.30 -2.12 1.43
CA ARG A 23 14.85 -2.71 2.66
C ARG A 23 14.51 -1.83 3.85
N PHE A 24 13.57 -2.28 4.65
CA PHE A 24 13.20 -1.61 5.90
C PHE A 24 14.31 -1.75 6.95
N ARG A 25 14.40 -0.76 7.84
CA ARG A 25 15.29 -0.85 9.02
C ARG A 25 14.84 -2.05 9.86
N ARG A 26 15.78 -2.72 10.55
CA ARG A 26 15.52 -3.95 11.35
C ARG A 26 14.38 -3.85 12.38
N HIS A 27 13.99 -2.64 12.77
CA HIS A 27 12.93 -2.41 13.75
C HIS A 27 11.61 -2.00 13.09
N VAL A 28 11.52 -1.99 11.77
CA VAL A 28 10.29 -1.69 11.05
C VAL A 28 9.84 -2.98 10.39
N GLU A 29 8.65 -3.42 10.80
CA GLU A 29 7.96 -4.57 10.24
C GLU A 29 6.78 -4.08 9.42
N ILE A 30 6.61 -4.68 8.24
CA ILE A 30 5.52 -4.36 7.33
C ILE A 30 4.81 -5.66 6.96
N GLU A 31 3.49 -5.65 7.10
CA GLU A 31 2.64 -6.80 6.82
C GLU A 31 1.54 -6.41 5.83
N PRO A 32 1.22 -7.26 4.83
CA PRO A 32 0.10 -7.01 3.95
C PRO A 32 -1.23 -6.96 4.71
N LEU A 33 -2.09 -6.01 4.32
CA LEU A 33 -3.47 -5.91 4.80
C LEU A 33 -4.46 -6.08 3.64
N PRO A 34 -5.71 -6.46 3.94
CA PRO A 34 -6.78 -6.35 2.95
C PRO A 34 -6.86 -4.92 2.41
N ALA A 35 -6.77 -4.78 1.09
CA ALA A 35 -6.86 -3.48 0.45
C ALA A 35 -8.21 -2.81 0.76
N PRO A 36 -8.23 -1.48 0.99
CA PRO A 36 -9.46 -0.75 1.20
C PRO A 36 -10.35 -0.88 -0.04
N LYS A 37 -11.61 -1.25 0.21
CA LYS A 37 -12.60 -1.40 -0.84
C LYS A 37 -13.24 -0.05 -1.12
N ARG A 38 -13.62 0.18 -2.38
CA ARG A 38 -14.45 1.32 -2.84
C ARG A 38 -13.77 2.70 -2.89
N ILE A 39 -12.45 2.80 -2.65
CA ILE A 39 -11.71 4.07 -2.80
C ILE A 39 -11.05 4.18 -4.17
N ALA A 40 -10.47 3.09 -4.69
CA ALA A 40 -9.88 3.01 -6.02
C ALA A 40 -10.05 1.59 -6.60
N PRO A 41 -10.03 1.41 -7.94
CA PRO A 41 -10.12 0.10 -8.58
C PRO A 41 -8.88 -0.77 -8.31
N TYR A 42 -7.71 -0.15 -8.13
CA TYR A 42 -6.48 -0.84 -7.77
C TYR A 42 -5.93 -0.25 -6.47
N ALA A 43 -5.73 -1.11 -5.47
CA ALA A 43 -5.25 -0.69 -4.16
C ALA A 43 -4.45 -1.80 -3.48
N VAL A 44 -3.41 -1.41 -2.74
CA VAL A 44 -2.73 -2.27 -1.76
C VAL A 44 -2.63 -1.53 -0.44
N ALA A 45 -2.58 -2.28 0.65
CA ALA A 45 -2.43 -1.72 1.98
C ALA A 45 -1.47 -2.57 2.80
N TYR A 46 -0.72 -1.91 3.68
CA TYR A 46 0.19 -2.55 4.60
C TYR A 46 0.04 -1.99 6.00
N ALA A 47 0.11 -2.86 7.00
CA ALA A 47 0.34 -2.48 8.39
C ALA A 47 1.83 -2.19 8.55
N VAL A 48 2.14 -1.18 9.35
CA VAL A 48 3.51 -0.83 9.72
C VAL A 48 3.62 -0.87 11.23
N HIS A 49 4.60 -1.61 11.72
CA HIS A 49 4.94 -1.71 13.13
C HIS A 49 6.38 -1.26 13.33
N VAL A 50 6.59 -0.33 14.26
CA VAL A 50 7.92 0.12 14.65
C VAL A 50 8.22 -0.40 16.03
N TRP A 51 9.21 -1.28 16.11
CA TRP A 51 9.64 -1.91 17.35
C TRP A 51 10.74 -1.10 18.05
N PRO A 52 10.78 -1.08 19.38
CA PRO A 52 11.91 -0.53 20.11
C PRO A 52 13.11 -1.47 20.02
N ALA A 53 14.33 -0.95 20.24
CA ALA A 53 15.53 -1.77 20.31
C ALA A 53 15.51 -2.79 21.48
N ARG A 54 14.71 -2.51 22.52
CA ARG A 54 14.45 -3.38 23.68
C ARG A 54 13.00 -3.21 24.12
N GLY A 55 12.35 -4.31 24.49
CA GLY A 55 10.93 -4.32 24.85
C GLY A 55 10.12 -5.19 23.88
N ARG A 56 8.84 -5.41 24.19
CA ARG A 56 7.95 -6.26 23.39
C ARG A 56 6.82 -5.51 22.69
N ASP A 57 6.61 -4.24 23.02
CA ASP A 57 5.51 -3.46 22.47
C ASP A 57 6.00 -2.51 21.38
N ALA A 58 5.21 -2.35 20.32
CA ALA A 58 5.53 -1.42 19.25
C ALA A 58 5.53 0.02 19.79
N THR A 59 6.55 0.80 19.42
CA THR A 59 6.66 2.22 19.74
C THR A 59 5.76 3.08 18.85
N ALA A 60 5.49 2.62 17.63
CA ALA A 60 4.53 3.23 16.72
C ALA A 60 3.88 2.19 15.82
N THR A 61 2.63 2.45 15.43
CA THR A 61 1.91 1.68 14.42
C THR A 61 1.34 2.62 13.37
N GLY A 62 1.18 2.12 12.16
CA GLY A 62 0.66 2.91 11.04
C GLY A 62 0.08 2.04 9.93
N ARG A 63 -0.51 2.71 8.94
CA ARG A 63 -0.97 2.07 7.71
C ARG A 63 -0.45 2.85 6.52
N PHE A 64 0.10 2.12 5.56
CA PHE A 64 0.43 2.64 4.24
C PHE A 64 -0.59 2.12 3.24
N VAL A 65 -1.17 3.00 2.43
CA VAL A 65 -2.17 2.65 1.42
C VAL A 65 -1.74 3.29 0.11
N LEU A 66 -1.56 2.46 -0.92
CA LEU A 66 -1.36 2.92 -2.29
C LEU A 66 -2.67 2.73 -3.05
N LEU A 67 -3.16 3.81 -3.66
CA LEU A 67 -4.38 3.84 -4.45
C LEU A 67 -4.03 4.22 -5.88
N HIS A 68 -4.64 3.54 -6.84
CA HIS A 68 -4.50 3.89 -8.24
C HIS A 68 -5.85 3.81 -8.96
N ASP A 69 -6.28 4.95 -9.46
CA ASP A 69 -7.37 5.08 -10.41
C ASP A 69 -6.80 5.54 -11.76
N PRO A 70 -6.77 4.69 -12.80
CA PRO A 70 -6.23 5.06 -14.10
C PRO A 70 -7.08 6.08 -14.84
N VAL A 71 -8.36 6.26 -14.46
CA VAL A 71 -9.22 7.32 -15.01
C VAL A 71 -8.93 8.66 -14.32
N GLY A 72 -8.21 8.63 -13.20
CA GLY A 72 -7.95 9.77 -12.34
C GLY A 72 -9.08 9.98 -11.34
N HIS A 73 -8.76 10.63 -10.24
CA HIS A 73 -9.73 11.09 -9.24
C HIS A 73 -9.50 12.58 -9.03
N GLU A 74 -10.53 13.42 -9.13
CA GLU A 74 -10.43 14.87 -8.90
C GLU A 74 -10.30 15.25 -7.40
N GLU A 75 -10.20 14.26 -6.51
CA GLU A 75 -10.25 14.48 -5.06
C GLU A 75 -8.97 13.98 -4.36
N CYS A 76 -7.92 14.76 -4.51
CA CYS A 76 -6.97 14.96 -3.41
C CYS A 76 -6.92 16.47 -3.17
N GLY A 77 -7.95 16.98 -2.49
CA GLY A 77 -7.97 18.34 -2.00
C GLY A 77 -6.76 18.59 -1.09
N GLY A 78 -5.91 19.51 -1.53
CA GLY A 78 -4.96 20.33 -0.77
C GLY A 78 -4.36 19.76 0.52
N TRP A 79 -3.04 19.58 0.49
CA TRP A 79 -2.23 19.81 1.69
C TRP A 79 -2.19 21.30 2.02
#